data_AF-A0A7S2BAN1-F1
#
_entry.id   AF-A0A7S2BAN1-F1
#
_cell.length_a   1.000
_cell.length_b   1.000
_cell.length_c   1.000
_cell.angle_alpha   90.00
_cell.angle_beta   90.00
_cell.angle_gamma   90.00
#
_symmetry.space_group_name_H-M   'P 1'
#
loop_
_entity.id
_entity.type
_entity.pdbx_description
1 polymer ?
#
loop_
_entity_poly.entity_id
_entity_poly.type
_entity_poly.pdbx_seq_one_letter_code
_entity_poly.pdbx_strand_id
1 'polypeptide(L)'
;FSVVMLIAFTAVAAYSFQLVAWVSAETGSGDFGEAWAVSVGEKYAWVPRLAVIVISAVSCIIYAMLLGDLLASILRGVLAVISGGGALGAFRDAVLPFCQKGPVLVVLASCVLLPLCLQENFANLSFTSILGLAAACYLAGFVVWRSVDGSYLRGGQFFARSPLKPLSLVPARELSEVVNVRSLVLLSNFGMAYMNHGMAPPTYQELALGPDAPADEEGRRQAKLRRYRAVTAMSFGLAGLLCTSVMIAGFR
;
A
#
# COMPACT_ATOMS: atom_id res chain seq x y z
N PHE A 1 -16.27 14.25 -1.05
CA PHE A 1 -15.09 14.70 -1.82
C PHE A 1 -13.96 13.67 -1.79
N SER A 2 -13.45 13.24 -0.63
CA SER A 2 -12.33 12.29 -0.51
C SER A 2 -12.52 10.95 -1.23
N VAL A 3 -13.72 10.36 -1.18
CA VAL A 3 -14.05 9.11 -1.91
C VAL A 3 -13.99 9.31 -3.42
N VAL A 4 -14.47 10.45 -3.92
CA VAL A 4 -14.43 10.77 -5.36
C VAL A 4 -12.97 10.93 -5.81
N MET A 5 -12.15 11.62 -5.01
CA MET A 5 -10.70 11.71 -5.28
C MET A 5 -10.05 10.33 -5.31
N LEU A 6 -10.36 9.46 -4.34
CA LEU A 6 -9.81 8.11 -4.29
C LEU A 6 -10.19 7.30 -5.55
N ILE A 7 -11.46 7.31 -5.95
CA ILE A 7 -11.92 6.58 -7.14
C ILE A 7 -11.23 7.11 -8.40
N ALA A 8 -11.18 8.44 -8.56
CA ALA A 8 -10.49 9.06 -9.69
C ALA A 8 -9.01 8.70 -9.72
N PHE A 9 -8.34 8.75 -8.57
CA PHE A 9 -6.92 8.41 -8.47
C PHE A 9 -6.65 6.93 -8.74
N THR A 10 -7.54 6.05 -8.29
CA THR A 10 -7.48 4.60 -8.58
C THR A 10 -7.54 4.36 -10.09
N ALA A 11 -8.45 5.03 -10.79
CA ALA A 11 -8.59 4.90 -12.24
C ALA A 11 -7.35 5.43 -12.98
N VAL A 12 -6.84 6.60 -12.57
CA VAL A 12 -5.61 7.18 -13.16
C VAL A 12 -4.41 6.27 -12.93
N ALA A 13 -4.26 5.73 -11.72
CA ALA A 13 -3.16 4.83 -11.38
C ALA A 13 -3.24 3.50 -12.15
N ALA A 14 -4.42 2.92 -12.29
CA ALA A 14 -4.63 1.71 -13.08
C ALA A 14 -4.30 1.95 -14.57
N TYR A 15 -4.75 3.07 -15.12
CA TYR A 15 -4.47 3.45 -16.50
C TYR A 15 -2.98 3.68 -16.75
N SER A 16 -2.30 4.44 -15.89
CA SER A 16 -0.87 4.71 -16.05
C SER A 16 -0.03 3.44 -15.85
N PHE A 17 -0.44 2.53 -14.97
CA PHE A 17 0.23 1.24 -14.80
C PHE A 17 0.14 0.38 -16.09
N GLN A 18 -1.03 0.34 -16.72
CA GLN A 18 -1.21 -0.33 -18.01
C GLN A 18 -0.42 0.34 -19.14
N LEU A 19 -0.33 1.68 -19.14
CA LEU A 19 0.41 2.42 -20.14
C LEU A 19 1.91 2.11 -20.07
N VAL A 20 2.49 2.00 -18.87
CA VAL A 20 3.89 1.60 -18.70
C VAL A 20 4.15 0.19 -19.25
N ALA A 21 3.26 -0.76 -18.96
CA ALA A 21 3.39 -2.13 -19.50
C ALA A 21 3.24 -2.15 -21.03
N TRP A 22 2.36 -1.32 -21.60
CA TRP A 22 2.23 -1.21 -23.04
C TRP A 22 3.50 -0.64 -23.67
N VAL A 23 4.09 0.42 -23.11
CA VAL A 23 5.38 0.96 -23.58
C VAL A 23 6.45 -0.13 -23.52
N SER A 24 6.56 -0.86 -22.41
CA SER A 24 7.49 -1.99 -22.27
C SER A 24 7.26 -3.08 -23.33
N ALA A 25 6.02 -3.35 -23.71
CA ALA A 25 5.69 -4.31 -24.76
C ALA A 25 6.08 -3.82 -26.18
N GLU A 26 6.01 -2.52 -26.44
CA GLU A 26 6.43 -1.93 -27.72
C GLU A 26 7.95 -1.79 -27.83
N THR A 27 8.63 -1.47 -26.73
CA THR A 27 10.09 -1.29 -26.70
C THR A 27 10.85 -2.59 -26.46
N GLY A 28 10.16 -3.66 -26.02
CA GLY A 28 10.78 -4.92 -25.62
C GLY A 28 11.60 -4.83 -24.31
N SER A 29 11.47 -3.75 -23.55
CA SER A 29 12.30 -3.48 -22.36
C SER A 29 11.79 -4.19 -21.10
N GLY A 30 12.71 -4.64 -20.24
CA GLY A 30 12.39 -5.31 -18.97
C GLY A 30 12.33 -4.40 -17.76
N ASP A 31 12.91 -3.20 -17.84
CA ASP A 31 12.81 -2.21 -16.77
C ASP A 31 12.33 -0.84 -17.27
N PHE A 32 11.89 0.00 -16.33
CA PHE A 32 11.31 1.29 -16.65
C PHE A 32 12.32 2.30 -17.21
N GLY A 33 13.60 2.16 -16.88
CA GLY A 33 14.69 2.95 -17.44
C GLY A 33 15.06 2.53 -18.87
N GLU A 34 15.05 1.23 -19.18
CA GLU A 34 15.21 0.74 -20.56
C GLU A 34 14.07 1.23 -21.46
N ALA A 35 12.82 1.13 -20.99
CA ALA A 35 11.65 1.67 -21.69
C ALA A 35 11.83 3.16 -22.00
N TRP A 36 12.36 3.92 -21.04
CA TRP A 36 12.62 5.34 -21.16
C TRP A 36 13.79 5.66 -22.11
N ALA A 37 14.83 4.83 -22.12
CA ALA A 37 15.98 4.97 -23.00
C ALA A 37 15.57 4.92 -24.47
N VAL A 38 14.67 3.97 -24.81
CA VAL A 38 14.16 3.79 -26.18
C VAL A 38 13.17 4.89 -26.58
N SER A 39 12.28 5.31 -25.66
CA SER A 39 11.19 6.23 -25.97
C SER A 39 11.56 7.72 -25.90
N VAL A 40 12.39 8.12 -24.94
CA VAL A 40 12.77 9.53 -24.69
C VAL A 40 14.23 9.80 -25.01
N GLY A 41 15.09 8.79 -24.83
CA GLY A 41 16.51 8.86 -25.13
C GLY A 41 17.39 8.41 -23.96
N GLU A 42 18.52 7.80 -24.32
CA GLU A 42 19.45 7.15 -23.38
C GLU A 42 20.00 8.12 -22.31
N LYS A 43 20.23 9.39 -22.67
CA LYS A 43 20.72 10.43 -21.76
C LYS A 43 19.84 10.64 -20.52
N TYR A 44 18.53 10.36 -20.61
CA TYR A 44 17.56 10.60 -19.54
C TYR A 44 17.07 9.30 -18.87
N ALA A 45 17.57 8.13 -19.29
CA ALA A 45 17.15 6.83 -18.76
C ALA A 45 17.40 6.64 -17.26
N TRP A 46 18.33 7.41 -16.69
CA TRP A 46 18.64 7.38 -15.26
C TRP A 46 17.53 7.98 -14.38
N VAL A 47 16.68 8.86 -14.93
CA VAL A 47 15.63 9.57 -14.17
C VAL A 47 14.61 8.60 -13.55
N PRO A 48 13.93 7.72 -14.32
CA PRO A 48 13.00 6.75 -13.75
C PRO A 48 13.68 5.77 -12.79
N ARG A 49 14.95 5.38 -13.07
CA ARG A 49 15.71 4.49 -12.18
C ARG A 49 15.97 5.14 -10.83
N LEU A 50 16.42 6.39 -10.82
CA LEU A 50 16.62 7.15 -9.57
C LEU A 50 15.28 7.34 -8.83
N ALA A 51 14.21 7.67 -9.55
CA ALA A 51 12.89 7.83 -8.94
C ALA A 51 12.44 6.55 -8.21
N VAL A 52 12.58 5.38 -8.85
CA VAL A 52 12.27 4.08 -8.23
C VAL A 52 13.15 3.80 -7.01
N ILE A 53 14.44 4.12 -7.05
CA ILE A 53 15.37 3.95 -5.91
C ILE A 53 14.93 4.83 -4.74
N VAL A 54 14.71 6.13 -4.98
CA VAL A 54 14.32 7.08 -3.92
C VAL A 54 12.98 6.68 -3.31
N ILE A 55 11.99 6.37 -4.13
CA ILE A 55 10.67 5.92 -3.69
C ILE A 55 10.77 4.65 -2.85
N SER A 56 11.53 3.66 -3.31
CA SER A 56 11.71 2.39 -2.60
C SER A 56 12.38 2.61 -1.26
N ALA A 57 13.44 3.43 -1.20
CA ALA A 57 14.14 3.77 0.03
C ALA A 57 13.21 4.47 1.05
N VAL A 58 12.44 5.46 0.59
CA VAL A 58 11.46 6.15 1.44
C VAL A 58 10.37 5.19 1.92
N SER A 59 9.86 4.31 1.04
CA SER A 59 8.85 3.32 1.39
C SER A 59 9.35 2.35 2.45
N CYS A 60 10.59 1.85 2.33
CA CYS A 60 11.21 0.99 3.34
C CYS A 60 11.29 1.68 4.71
N ILE A 61 11.65 2.96 4.76
CA ILE A 61 11.70 3.74 5.99
C ILE A 61 10.30 3.85 6.61
N ILE A 62 9.29 4.21 5.81
CA ILE A 62 7.90 4.34 6.27
C ILE A 62 7.38 3.01 6.82
N TYR A 63 7.56 1.91 6.09
CA TYR A 63 7.12 0.60 6.54
C TYR A 63 7.85 0.13 7.80
N ALA A 64 9.15 0.37 7.92
CA ALA A 64 9.90 0.06 9.14
C ALA A 64 9.35 0.85 10.34
N MET A 65 9.09 2.15 10.18
CA MET A 65 8.48 2.99 11.22
C MET A 65 7.09 2.48 11.63
N LEU A 66 6.24 2.15 10.65
CA LEU A 66 4.89 1.63 10.91
C LEU A 66 4.93 0.29 11.65
N LEU A 67 5.78 -0.65 11.21
CA LEU A 67 5.95 -1.92 11.90
C LEU A 67 6.47 -1.74 13.32
N GLY A 68 7.42 -0.82 13.54
CA GLY A 68 7.91 -0.47 14.87
C GLY A 68 6.80 0.08 15.78
N ASP A 69 5.95 0.98 15.26
CA ASP A 69 4.83 1.55 16.01
C ASP A 69 3.75 0.50 16.33
N LEU A 70 3.42 -0.36 15.37
CA LEU A 70 2.46 -1.45 15.54
C LEU A 70 2.95 -2.47 16.56
N LEU A 71 4.18 -2.96 16.42
CA LEU A 71 4.75 -3.95 17.31
C LEU A 71 4.91 -3.41 18.73
N ALA A 72 5.37 -2.16 18.88
CA ALA A 72 5.46 -1.51 20.18
C ALA A 72 4.07 -1.35 20.84
N SER A 73 3.04 -1.04 20.05
CA SER A 73 1.67 -0.90 20.55
C SER A 73 1.06 -2.26 20.97
N ILE A 74 1.31 -3.31 20.19
CA ILE A 74 0.89 -4.68 20.51
C ILE A 74 1.57 -5.15 21.79
N LEU A 75 2.90 -5.00 21.89
CA LEU A 75 3.66 -5.39 23.07
C LEU A 75 3.15 -4.67 24.33
N ARG A 76 2.96 -3.35 24.27
CA ARG A 76 2.38 -2.59 25.40
C ARG A 76 0.96 -3.06 25.73
N GLY A 77 0.14 -3.35 24.73
CA GLY A 77 -1.21 -3.87 24.92
C GLY A 77 -1.22 -5.22 25.63
N VAL A 78 -0.36 -6.15 25.22
CA VAL A 78 -0.19 -7.47 25.85
C VAL A 78 0.32 -7.33 27.28
N LEU A 79 1.35 -6.48 27.50
CA LEU A 79 1.88 -6.23 28.85
C LEU A 79 0.86 -5.54 29.77
N ALA A 80 -0.06 -4.73 29.23
CA ALA A 80 -1.09 -4.07 30.02
C ALA A 80 -2.12 -5.04 30.61
N VAL A 81 -2.32 -6.22 29.98
CA VAL A 81 -3.16 -7.31 30.52
C VAL A 81 -2.52 -7.97 31.74
N ILE A 82 -1.20 -7.85 31.90
CA ILE A 82 -0.46 -8.31 33.08
C ILE A 82 -0.68 -7.30 34.21
N SER A 83 -1.85 -7.40 34.86
CA SER A 83 -2.19 -6.65 36.06
C SER A 83 -1.94 -7.52 37.30
N GLY A 84 -0.79 -7.35 37.95
CA GLY A 84 -0.50 -8.05 39.20
C GLY A 84 0.68 -7.45 39.94
N GLY A 85 0.53 -7.25 41.26
CA GLY A 85 1.67 -7.04 42.15
C GLY A 85 2.48 -8.32 42.31
N GLY A 86 3.79 -8.19 42.57
CA GLY A 86 4.71 -9.32 42.71
C GLY A 86 5.66 -9.46 41.51
N ALA A 87 6.22 -10.65 41.30
CA ALA A 87 7.26 -10.90 40.29
C ALA A 87 6.83 -10.55 38.84
N LEU A 88 5.56 -10.74 38.51
CA LEU A 88 5.01 -10.39 37.19
C LEU A 88 4.89 -8.88 36.96
N GLY A 89 4.63 -8.10 38.02
CA GLY A 89 4.65 -6.64 37.97
C GLY A 89 6.07 -6.10 37.79
N ALA A 90 7.04 -6.65 38.53
CA ALA A 90 8.45 -6.30 38.38
C ALA A 90 8.98 -6.64 36.98
N PHE A 91 8.57 -7.78 36.41
CA PHE A 91 8.90 -8.13 35.02
C PHE A 91 8.31 -7.13 34.02
N ARG A 92 7.03 -6.76 34.18
CA ARG A 92 6.39 -5.74 33.33
C ARG A 92 7.18 -4.43 33.37
N ASP A 93 7.52 -3.93 34.56
CA ASP A 93 8.20 -2.64 34.71
C ASP A 93 9.63 -2.67 34.16
N ALA A 94 10.30 -3.82 34.23
CA ALA A 94 11.62 -4.03 33.61
C ALA A 94 11.57 -4.07 32.07
N VAL A 95 10.50 -4.63 31.49
CA VAL A 95 10.37 -4.81 30.02
C VAL A 95 9.72 -3.62 29.32
N LEU A 96 8.88 -2.85 30.02
CA LEU A 96 8.14 -1.72 29.45
C LEU A 96 9.03 -0.67 28.72
N PRO A 97 10.23 -0.32 29.23
CA PRO A 97 11.15 0.59 28.52
C PRO A 97 11.62 0.05 27.17
N PHE A 98 11.75 -1.27 27.03
CA PHE A 98 12.12 -1.93 25.78
C PHE A 98 10.96 -2.03 24.79
N CYS A 99 9.71 -1.83 25.24
CA CYS A 99 8.52 -1.76 24.38
C CYS A 99 8.30 -0.36 23.78
N GLN A 100 9.31 0.52 23.81
CA GLN A 100 9.28 1.80 23.11
C GLN A 100 9.65 1.65 21.63
N LYS A 101 9.23 2.62 20.81
CA LYS A 101 9.44 2.59 19.35
C LYS A 101 10.89 2.35 18.96
N GLY A 102 11.83 3.10 19.58
CA GLY A 102 13.26 3.04 19.24
C GLY A 102 13.85 1.64 19.40
N PRO A 103 13.84 1.06 20.61
CA PRO A 103 14.36 -0.29 20.85
C PRO A 103 13.67 -1.36 19.99
N VAL A 104 12.34 -1.32 19.89
CA VAL A 104 11.57 -2.27 19.06
C VAL A 104 11.98 -2.17 17.59
N LEU A 105 12.15 -0.96 17.06
CA LEU A 105 12.57 -0.75 15.68
C LEU A 105 13.98 -1.26 15.43
N VAL A 106 14.93 -1.03 16.35
CA VAL A 106 16.30 -1.54 16.23
C VAL A 106 16.30 -3.07 16.21
N VAL A 107 15.58 -3.72 17.12
CA VAL A 107 15.46 -5.19 17.16
C VAL A 107 14.78 -5.73 15.92
N LEU A 108 13.68 -5.11 15.47
CA LEU A 108 13.01 -5.50 14.24
C LEU A 108 13.92 -5.35 13.02
N ALA A 109 14.65 -4.22 12.94
CA ALA A 109 15.54 -3.95 11.83
C ALA A 109 16.71 -4.95 11.78
N SER A 110 17.35 -5.23 12.91
CA SER A 110 18.52 -6.11 12.97
C SER A 110 18.17 -7.59 12.88
N CYS A 111 17.09 -8.03 13.55
CA CYS A 111 16.75 -9.45 13.66
C CYS A 111 15.77 -9.94 12.60
N VAL A 112 15.02 -9.06 11.94
CA VAL A 112 13.99 -9.45 10.96
C VAL A 112 14.23 -8.80 9.60
N LEU A 113 14.29 -7.47 9.52
CA LEU A 113 14.38 -6.79 8.22
C LEU A 113 15.72 -6.99 7.54
N LEU A 114 16.84 -6.83 8.26
CA LEU A 114 18.18 -7.01 7.71
C LEU A 114 18.42 -8.42 7.15
N PRO A 115 18.16 -9.53 7.89
CA PRO A 115 18.35 -10.86 7.32
C PRO A 115 17.43 -11.12 6.12
N LEU A 116 16.24 -10.52 6.11
CA LEU A 116 15.33 -10.61 4.98
C LEU A 116 15.87 -9.87 3.75
N CYS A 117 16.41 -8.66 3.93
CA CYS A 117 17.04 -7.88 2.86
C CYS A 117 18.32 -8.52 2.30
N LEU A 118 18.95 -9.42 3.05
CA LEU A 118 20.13 -10.18 2.62
C LEU A 118 19.76 -11.47 1.88
N GLN A 119 18.48 -11.82 1.74
CA GLN A 119 18.08 -12.99 0.96
C GLN A 119 18.15 -12.69 -0.54
N GLU A 120 18.82 -13.57 -1.28
CA GLU A 120 18.91 -13.48 -2.75
C GLU A 120 17.60 -13.88 -3.44
N ASN A 121 16.77 -14.71 -2.80
CA ASN A 121 15.52 -15.21 -3.37
C ASN A 121 14.35 -15.00 -2.41
N PHE A 122 13.34 -14.27 -2.88
CA PHE A 122 12.11 -13.97 -2.15
C PHE A 122 10.95 -14.93 -2.46
N ALA A 123 11.17 -16.03 -3.20
CA ALA A 123 10.12 -16.97 -3.57
C ALA A 123 9.35 -17.53 -2.35
N ASN A 124 10.05 -17.74 -1.22
CA ASN A 124 9.43 -18.18 0.04
C ASN A 124 8.50 -17.13 0.68
N LEU A 125 8.56 -15.86 0.27
CA LEU A 125 7.65 -14.79 0.71
C LEU A 125 6.36 -14.70 -0.11
N SER A 126 6.19 -15.51 -1.15
CA SER A 126 4.90 -15.58 -1.85
C SER A 126 3.76 -15.94 -0.88
N PHE A 127 4.00 -16.84 0.08
CA PHE A 127 3.06 -17.17 1.15
C PHE A 127 2.74 -15.97 2.05
N THR A 128 3.76 -15.21 2.47
CA THR A 128 3.55 -14.02 3.33
C THR A 128 2.80 -12.91 2.60
N SER A 129 2.90 -12.84 1.27
CA SER A 129 2.12 -11.91 0.44
C SER A 129 0.62 -12.23 0.48
N ILE A 130 0.24 -13.52 0.42
CA ILE A 130 -1.16 -13.95 0.58
C ILE A 130 -1.65 -13.63 2.00
N LEU A 131 -0.83 -13.87 3.02
CA LEU A 131 -1.16 -13.50 4.40
C LEU A 131 -1.35 -11.99 4.56
N GLY A 132 -0.52 -11.18 3.92
CA GLY A 132 -0.65 -9.72 3.90
C GLY A 132 -1.95 -9.26 3.26
N LEU A 133 -2.35 -9.87 2.13
CA LEU A 133 -3.64 -9.61 1.50
C LEU A 133 -4.81 -10.02 2.41
N ALA A 134 -4.74 -11.19 3.04
CA ALA A 134 -5.75 -11.65 3.98
C ALA A 134 -5.87 -10.70 5.19
N ALA A 135 -4.75 -10.21 5.73
CA ALA A 135 -4.73 -9.23 6.81
C ALA A 135 -5.35 -7.89 6.38
N ALA A 136 -5.09 -7.42 5.16
CA ALA A 136 -5.71 -6.21 4.61
C ALA A 136 -7.24 -6.36 4.45
N CYS A 137 -7.69 -7.51 3.92
CA CYS A 137 -9.12 -7.83 3.82
C CYS A 137 -9.77 -7.93 5.21
N TYR A 138 -9.12 -8.58 6.18
CA TYR A 138 -9.58 -8.65 7.56
C TYR A 138 -9.71 -7.26 8.19
N LEU A 139 -8.70 -6.40 8.03
CA LEU A 139 -8.74 -5.04 8.55
C LEU A 139 -9.90 -4.24 7.94
N ALA A 140 -10.09 -4.32 6.63
CA ALA A 140 -11.21 -3.65 5.97
C ALA A 140 -12.56 -4.15 6.48
N GLY A 141 -12.74 -5.47 6.57
CA GLY A 141 -13.96 -6.08 7.13
C GLY A 141 -14.20 -5.70 8.59
N PHE A 142 -13.15 -5.66 9.40
CA PHE A 142 -13.23 -5.27 10.80
C PHE A 142 -13.66 -3.81 10.96
N VAL A 143 -13.10 -2.88 10.17
CA VAL A 143 -13.52 -1.47 10.17
C VAL A 143 -14.98 -1.33 9.75
N VAL A 144 -15.42 -2.06 8.71
CA VAL A 144 -16.82 -2.07 8.27
C VAL A 144 -17.73 -2.60 9.38
N TRP A 145 -17.38 -3.72 10.00
CA TRP A 145 -18.15 -4.28 11.11
C TRP A 145 -18.29 -3.30 12.28
N ARG A 146 -17.19 -2.65 12.68
CA ARG A 146 -17.18 -1.60 13.72
C ARG A 146 -17.98 -0.34 13.36
N SER A 147 -18.20 -0.08 12.08
CA SER A 147 -19.08 1.02 11.67
C SER A 147 -20.55 0.68 11.83
N VAL A 148 -20.91 -0.61 11.78
CA VAL A 148 -22.29 -1.09 11.89
C VAL A 148 -22.66 -1.43 13.34
N ASP A 149 -21.70 -1.85 14.17
CA ASP A 149 -21.93 -2.14 15.60
C ASP A 149 -22.17 -0.88 16.47
N GLY A 150 -22.07 0.31 15.87
CA GLY A 150 -22.31 1.59 16.52
C GLY A 150 -21.11 2.17 17.29
N SER A 151 -19.94 1.52 17.25
CA SER A 151 -18.76 1.94 17.99
C SER A 151 -18.19 3.30 17.59
N TYR A 152 -18.42 3.69 16.33
CA TYR A 152 -18.04 4.99 15.78
C TYR A 152 -19.16 6.05 15.86
N LEU A 153 -20.39 5.68 16.26
CA LEU A 153 -21.51 6.62 16.39
C LEU A 153 -21.41 7.47 17.66
N ARG A 154 -22.19 8.57 17.73
CA ARG A 154 -22.28 9.42 18.94
C ARG A 154 -22.63 8.58 20.17
N GLY A 155 -21.76 8.61 21.17
CA GLY A 155 -21.88 7.80 22.40
C GLY A 155 -21.14 6.44 22.34
N GLY A 156 -20.60 6.06 21.18
CA GLY A 156 -19.78 4.86 21.01
C GLY A 156 -18.38 5.00 21.61
N GLN A 157 -17.76 3.85 21.91
CA GLN A 157 -16.48 3.75 22.61
C GLN A 157 -15.33 4.53 21.93
N PHE A 158 -15.38 4.64 20.60
CA PHE A 158 -14.33 5.28 19.81
C PHE A 158 -14.73 6.64 19.24
N PHE A 159 -15.94 7.12 19.52
CA PHE A 159 -16.43 8.41 19.04
C PHE A 159 -15.54 9.58 19.49
N ALA A 160 -15.17 9.61 20.78
CA ALA A 160 -14.33 10.66 21.36
C ALA A 160 -12.87 10.63 20.86
N ARG A 161 -12.44 9.50 20.28
CA ARG A 161 -11.09 9.33 19.71
C ARG A 161 -11.07 9.52 18.19
N SER A 162 -12.24 9.73 17.56
CA SER A 162 -12.31 10.04 16.14
C SER A 162 -11.74 11.45 15.91
N PRO A 163 -10.65 11.60 15.13
CA PRO A 163 -9.89 12.84 15.08
C PRO A 163 -10.62 14.01 14.41
N LEU A 164 -11.80 13.81 13.80
CA LEU A 164 -12.50 14.88 13.08
C LEU A 164 -14.02 14.70 13.13
N LYS A 165 -14.75 15.81 13.27
CA LYS A 165 -16.11 15.90 12.72
C LYS A 165 -16.01 15.54 11.24
N PRO A 166 -16.83 14.62 10.69
CA PRO A 166 -16.82 14.37 9.26
C PRO A 166 -16.95 15.72 8.56
N LEU A 167 -16.02 16.02 7.65
CA LEU A 167 -16.14 17.17 6.77
C LEU A 167 -17.48 16.99 6.05
N SER A 168 -18.49 17.71 6.55
CA SER A 168 -19.78 17.84 5.90
C SER A 168 -19.50 18.19 4.45
N LEU A 169 -20.24 17.59 3.52
CA LEU A 169 -20.14 17.84 2.09
C LEU A 169 -19.99 19.35 1.84
N VAL A 170 -18.75 19.82 1.65
CA VAL A 170 -18.49 21.22 1.36
C VAL A 170 -19.14 21.48 -0.01
N PRO A 171 -20.09 22.42 -0.10
CA PRO A 171 -20.75 22.70 -1.36
C PRO A 171 -19.71 23.08 -2.41
N ALA A 172 -19.87 22.58 -3.63
CA ALA A 172 -18.89 22.71 -4.72
C ALA A 172 -18.51 24.17 -5.09
N ARG A 173 -19.27 25.17 -4.59
CA ARG A 173 -18.99 26.61 -4.74
C ARG A 173 -17.79 27.10 -3.90
N GLU A 174 -17.33 26.31 -2.92
CA GLU A 174 -16.17 26.60 -2.07
C GLU A 174 -14.95 25.76 -2.50
N LEU A 175 -14.68 25.68 -3.81
CA LEU A 175 -13.60 24.87 -4.37
C LEU A 175 -12.20 25.24 -3.82
N SER A 176 -12.03 26.48 -3.38
CA SER A 176 -10.82 26.96 -2.69
C SER A 176 -10.65 26.37 -1.28
N GLU A 177 -11.74 26.02 -0.58
CA GLU A 177 -11.67 25.30 0.69
C GLU A 177 -11.43 23.80 0.50
N VAL A 178 -11.83 23.29 -0.66
CA VAL A 178 -11.66 21.89 -1.08
C VAL A 178 -10.20 21.58 -1.43
N VAL A 179 -9.46 22.53 -2.03
CA VAL A 179 -8.01 22.45 -2.26
C VAL A 179 -7.25 23.05 -1.07
N ASN A 180 -7.32 22.36 0.07
CA ASN A 180 -6.53 22.66 1.25
C ASN A 180 -5.29 21.75 1.32
N VAL A 181 -4.25 22.16 2.05
CA VAL A 181 -3.07 21.34 2.41
C VAL A 181 -3.47 19.94 2.87
N ARG A 182 -4.57 19.78 3.61
CA ARG A 182 -5.07 18.45 4.05
C ARG A 182 -5.46 17.55 2.88
N SER A 183 -6.10 18.11 1.84
CA SER A 183 -6.47 17.38 0.62
C SER A 183 -5.23 17.02 -0.19
N LEU A 184 -4.20 17.88 -0.20
CA LEU A 184 -2.91 17.58 -0.84
C LEU A 184 -2.14 16.49 -0.11
N VAL A 185 -2.17 16.47 1.22
CA VAL A 185 -1.61 15.38 2.04
C VAL A 185 -2.34 14.07 1.76
N LEU A 186 -3.69 14.10 1.68
CA LEU A 186 -4.47 12.92 1.31
C LEU A 186 -4.12 12.42 -0.10
N LEU A 187 -4.00 13.33 -1.07
CA LEU A 187 -3.60 12.99 -2.44
C LEU A 187 -2.19 12.39 -2.48
N SER A 188 -1.25 12.95 -1.71
CA SER A 188 0.10 12.38 -1.55
C SER A 188 0.06 10.96 -1.00
N ASN A 189 -0.79 10.70 0.01
CA ASN A 189 -0.98 9.36 0.55
C ASN A 189 -1.59 8.40 -0.48
N PHE A 190 -2.52 8.85 -1.34
CA PHE A 190 -3.01 8.03 -2.46
C PHE A 190 -1.91 7.74 -3.48
N GLY A 191 -1.04 8.73 -3.75
CA GLY A 191 0.15 8.55 -4.57
C GLY A 191 1.00 7.38 -4.08
N MET A 192 1.31 7.35 -2.78
CA MET A 192 2.05 6.25 -2.15
C MET A 192 1.27 4.93 -2.17
N ALA A 193 -0.04 4.94 -1.93
CA ALA A 193 -0.87 3.73 -1.87
C ALA A 193 -0.96 2.98 -3.20
N TYR A 194 -0.88 3.68 -4.33
CA TYR A 194 -0.93 3.09 -5.67
C TYR A 194 0.43 3.08 -6.38
N MET A 195 1.52 3.24 -5.63
CA MET A 195 2.87 3.33 -6.15
C MET A 195 3.43 1.93 -6.43
N ASN A 196 3.20 1.42 -7.63
CA ASN A 196 3.79 0.14 -8.07
C ASN A 196 4.29 0.16 -9.53
N HIS A 197 4.22 1.31 -10.21
CA HIS A 197 4.46 1.42 -11.67
C HIS A 197 5.83 0.94 -12.13
N GLY A 198 6.86 0.99 -11.26
CA GLY A 198 8.18 0.44 -11.55
C GLY A 198 8.16 -1.09 -11.79
N MET A 199 7.17 -1.80 -11.24
CA MET A 199 6.98 -3.24 -11.43
C MET A 199 6.10 -3.58 -12.63
N ALA A 200 5.56 -2.60 -13.36
CA ALA A 200 4.70 -2.88 -14.50
C ALA A 200 5.43 -3.65 -15.63
N PRO A 201 6.66 -3.27 -16.06
CA PRO A 201 7.41 -4.03 -17.05
C PRO A 201 7.70 -5.49 -16.66
N PRO A 202 8.30 -5.79 -15.48
CA PRO A 202 8.59 -7.18 -15.11
C PRO A 202 7.31 -8.01 -14.92
N THR A 203 6.26 -7.45 -14.29
CA THR A 203 4.97 -8.17 -14.15
C THR A 203 4.31 -8.48 -15.50
N TYR A 204 4.48 -7.59 -16.49
CA TYR A 204 4.03 -7.88 -17.84
C TYR A 204 4.85 -9.03 -18.44
N GLN A 205 6.18 -9.00 -18.33
CA GLN A 205 7.05 -10.04 -18.88
C GLN A 205 6.81 -11.42 -18.26
N GLU A 206 6.60 -11.49 -16.94
CA GLU A 206 6.31 -12.73 -16.21
C GLU A 206 4.89 -13.28 -16.49
N LEU A 207 3.98 -12.47 -17.04
CA LEU A 207 2.61 -12.93 -17.29
C LEU A 207 2.60 -14.07 -18.32
N ALA A 208 2.26 -15.26 -17.85
CA ALA A 208 2.11 -16.43 -18.70
C ALA A 208 0.87 -16.30 -19.60
N LEU A 209 0.97 -16.82 -20.82
CA LEU A 209 -0.17 -17.03 -21.70
C LEU A 209 -0.77 -18.42 -21.46
N GLY A 210 -2.07 -18.57 -21.73
CA GLY A 210 -2.73 -19.87 -21.69
C GLY A 210 -2.29 -20.79 -22.83
N PRO A 211 -2.71 -22.07 -22.83
CA PRO A 211 -2.36 -23.03 -23.88
C PRO A 211 -2.89 -22.61 -25.27
N ASP A 212 -3.98 -21.84 -25.32
CA ASP A 212 -4.61 -21.37 -26.57
C ASP A 212 -3.98 -20.06 -27.10
N ALA A 213 -2.71 -19.78 -26.77
CA ALA A 213 -2.06 -18.57 -27.24
C ALA A 213 -1.85 -18.61 -28.77
N PRO A 214 -1.98 -17.48 -29.48
CA PRO A 214 -1.67 -17.42 -30.91
C PRO A 214 -0.24 -17.90 -31.19
N ALA A 215 -0.01 -18.45 -32.39
CA ALA A 215 1.32 -18.91 -32.79
C ALA A 215 2.22 -17.73 -33.25
N ASP A 216 1.62 -16.68 -33.79
CA ASP A 216 2.30 -15.48 -34.26
C ASP A 216 2.70 -14.55 -33.10
N GLU A 217 3.87 -13.94 -33.20
CA GLU A 217 4.45 -13.11 -32.15
C GLU A 217 3.56 -11.91 -31.79
N GLU A 218 2.98 -11.26 -32.81
CA GLU A 218 2.09 -10.12 -32.63
C GLU A 218 0.79 -10.52 -31.93
N GLY A 219 0.17 -11.63 -32.33
CA GLY A 219 -0.99 -12.20 -31.69
C GLY A 219 -0.72 -12.57 -30.23
N ARG A 220 0.45 -13.15 -29.92
CA ARG A 220 0.86 -13.43 -28.53
C ARG A 220 0.99 -12.15 -27.72
N ARG A 221 1.62 -11.11 -28.28
CA ARG A 221 1.78 -9.80 -27.63
C ARG A 221 0.42 -9.17 -27.31
N GLN A 222 -0.49 -9.12 -28.28
CA GLN A 222 -1.83 -8.58 -28.09
C GLN A 222 -2.65 -9.39 -27.07
N ALA A 223 -2.60 -10.72 -27.14
CA ALA A 223 -3.26 -11.59 -26.17
C ALA A 223 -2.74 -11.36 -24.75
N LYS A 224 -1.42 -11.17 -24.61
CA LYS A 224 -0.75 -10.92 -23.33
C LYS A 224 -1.15 -9.56 -22.77
N LEU A 225 -1.14 -8.51 -23.59
CA LEU A 225 -1.62 -7.18 -23.20
C LEU A 225 -3.09 -7.20 -22.77
N ARG A 226 -3.96 -7.91 -23.48
CA ARG A 226 -5.37 -8.04 -23.11
C ARG A 226 -5.54 -8.70 -21.74
N ARG A 227 -4.82 -9.81 -21.50
CA ARG A 227 -4.83 -10.51 -20.21
C ARG A 227 -4.27 -9.61 -19.11
N TYR A 228 -3.17 -8.92 -19.37
CA TYR A 228 -2.55 -8.00 -18.43
C TYR A 228 -3.52 -6.88 -18.01
N ARG A 229 -4.16 -6.22 -18.98
CA ARG A 229 -5.17 -5.18 -18.72
C ARG A 229 -6.31 -5.68 -17.86
N ALA A 230 -6.82 -6.89 -18.12
CA ALA A 230 -7.88 -7.49 -17.31
C ALA A 230 -7.43 -7.74 -15.86
N VAL A 231 -6.26 -8.37 -15.67
CA VAL A 231 -5.72 -8.65 -14.32
C VAL A 231 -5.45 -7.35 -13.57
N THR A 232 -4.79 -6.38 -14.20
CA THR A 232 -4.51 -5.08 -13.60
C THR A 232 -5.79 -4.34 -13.23
N ALA A 233 -6.79 -4.31 -14.12
CA ALA A 233 -8.07 -3.66 -13.83
C ALA A 233 -8.78 -4.29 -12.63
N MET A 234 -8.77 -5.62 -12.53
CA MET A 234 -9.32 -6.34 -11.37
C MET A 234 -8.54 -6.02 -10.09
N SER A 235 -7.21 -6.04 -10.13
CA SER A 235 -6.36 -5.76 -8.96
C SER A 235 -6.54 -4.33 -8.43
N PHE A 236 -6.48 -3.32 -9.31
CA PHE A 236 -6.72 -1.93 -8.91
C PHE A 236 -8.18 -1.69 -8.50
N GLY A 237 -9.14 -2.38 -9.15
CA GLY A 237 -10.54 -2.34 -8.75
C GLY A 237 -10.75 -2.87 -7.33
N LEU A 238 -10.16 -4.02 -7.00
CA LEU A 238 -10.21 -4.60 -5.66
C LEU A 238 -9.55 -3.69 -4.61
N ALA A 239 -8.36 -3.16 -4.92
CA ALA A 239 -7.68 -2.20 -4.04
C ALA A 239 -8.53 -0.94 -3.81
N GLY A 240 -9.12 -0.38 -4.87
CA GLY A 240 -10.02 0.77 -4.79
C GLY A 240 -11.25 0.49 -3.94
N LEU A 241 -11.86 -0.68 -4.08
CA LEU A 241 -13.00 -1.12 -3.26
C LEU A 241 -12.62 -1.24 -1.79
N LEU A 242 -11.47 -1.83 -1.46
CA LEU A 242 -10.96 -1.96 -0.09
C LEU A 242 -10.66 -0.59 0.54
N CYS A 243 -9.95 0.28 -0.17
CA CYS A 243 -9.66 1.63 0.34
C CYS A 243 -10.95 2.46 0.50
N THR A 244 -11.90 2.32 -0.42
CA THR A 244 -13.18 3.04 -0.36
C THR A 244 -14.05 2.55 0.80
N SER A 245 -14.12 1.23 1.03
CA SER A 245 -14.90 0.68 2.13
C SER A 245 -14.37 1.14 3.49
N VAL A 246 -13.04 1.13 3.68
CA VAL A 246 -12.40 1.66 4.90
C VAL A 246 -12.65 3.15 5.05
N MET A 247 -12.53 3.93 3.97
CA MET A 247 -12.74 5.38 4.02
C MET A 247 -14.21 5.75 4.29
N ILE A 248 -15.18 4.98 3.80
CA ILE A 248 -16.59 5.23 4.10
C ILE A 248 -16.92 4.79 5.53
N ALA A 249 -16.51 3.59 5.92
CA ALA A 249 -16.84 3.00 7.22
C ALA A 249 -16.13 3.70 8.40
N GLY A 250 -14.86 4.09 8.22
CA GLY A 250 -14.06 4.71 9.27
C GLY A 250 -14.44 6.15 9.62
N PHE A 251 -15.25 6.80 8.78
CA PHE A 251 -15.69 8.20 8.97
C PHE A 251 -17.21 8.34 9.10
N ARG A 252 -17.93 7.24 9.34
CA ARG A 252 -19.36 7.23 9.67
C ARG A 252 -19.61 7.57 11.12
#